data_AF-A0A800IPM6-F1
#
_entry.id   AF-A0A800IPM6-F1
#
_cell.length_a   1.000
_cell.length_b   1.000
_cell.length_c   1.000
_cell.angle_alpha   90.00
_cell.angle_beta   90.00
_cell.angle_gamma   90.00
#
_symmetry.space_group_name_H-M   'P 1'
#
loop_
_entity.id
_entity.type
_entity.pdbx_description
1 polymer ?
#
loop_
_entity_poly.entity_id
_entity_poly.type
_entity_poly.pdbx_seq_one_letter_code
_entity_poly.pdbx_strand_id
1 'polypeptide(L)'
;VESLGIGMPGSAAIPAVDARRNVLAHMAGKRIVEAVREDLTMSKILTRKAFENAVRIVGAIGGSTNAVVHLLALAGRLGVDFSLDDWDRLGYDMPCLVNLMPSGKYLMEDFYYAGGLPAVIRELDDLIHQDAPTVNGKTIGENSAEAECHNREVIRPLDNPLTERGGLAVLRGNLCPNGAIIKPSAASPDLMVHRGRAVVFENIEDLHIRIEDPDLDIDATCIMVLKNCGPKGYPGMAEVGNMPLPPKVLKQGITDMVRISDARMSGTAYGTVVLHTAPEAAAGGTLALVQNGDMIELNVPERRLHLDVSDEELARRRALWTPPGPPMDRGYCRLYVDHVLQADQGVDFDFLVGKSGAAVARNAH
;
A
#
# COMPACT_ATOMS: atom_id res chain seq x y z
N VAL A 1 11.26 1.34 -6.60
CA VAL A 1 12.42 0.76 -7.32
C VAL A 1 13.56 1.76 -7.36
N GLU A 2 13.40 2.93 -7.98
CA GLU A 2 14.44 3.98 -7.97
C GLU A 2 14.79 4.46 -6.55
N SER A 3 13.78 4.70 -5.69
CA SER A 3 13.97 5.05 -4.27
C SER A 3 14.74 4.02 -3.45
N LEU A 4 14.68 2.75 -3.86
CA LEU A 4 15.41 1.65 -3.24
C LEU A 4 16.85 1.54 -3.77
N GLY A 5 17.21 2.35 -4.77
CA GLY A 5 18.53 2.34 -5.40
C GLY A 5 18.74 1.22 -6.41
N ILE A 6 17.77 0.36 -6.71
CA ILE A 6 17.93 -0.76 -7.68
C ILE A 6 17.51 -0.40 -9.11
N GLY A 7 16.92 0.78 -9.31
CA GLY A 7 16.68 1.36 -10.63
C GLY A 7 17.72 2.44 -10.95
N MET A 8 18.05 2.63 -12.22
CA MET A 8 18.87 3.77 -12.63
C MET A 8 18.17 5.09 -12.25
N PRO A 9 18.92 6.15 -11.87
CA PRO A 9 18.33 7.46 -11.56
C PRO A 9 17.48 8.00 -12.72
N GLY A 10 16.35 8.62 -12.40
CA GLY A 10 15.34 9.09 -13.33
C GLY A 10 14.44 8.00 -13.94
N SER A 11 14.68 6.71 -13.65
CA SER A 11 13.93 5.61 -14.25
C SER A 11 12.44 5.61 -13.92
N ALA A 12 12.01 6.19 -12.80
CA ALA A 12 10.63 6.10 -12.35
C ALA A 12 9.66 6.92 -13.21
N ALA A 13 10.08 8.07 -13.74
CA ALA A 13 9.16 9.06 -14.30
C ALA A 13 9.17 9.14 -15.84
N ILE A 14 10.25 8.74 -16.52
CA ILE A 14 10.36 8.89 -17.99
C ILE A 14 9.17 8.21 -18.70
N PRO A 15 8.36 8.92 -19.51
CA PRO A 15 7.28 8.32 -20.27
C PRO A 15 7.78 7.17 -21.14
N ALA A 16 6.98 6.11 -21.29
CA ALA A 16 7.38 4.92 -22.02
C ALA A 16 7.76 5.20 -23.49
N VAL A 17 7.11 6.19 -24.11
CA VAL A 17 7.31 6.60 -25.50
C VAL A 17 8.42 7.63 -25.68
N ASP A 18 9.03 8.12 -24.60
CA ASP A 18 10.12 9.09 -24.66
C ASP A 18 11.43 8.41 -25.09
N ALA A 19 12.18 9.01 -26.02
CA ALA A 19 13.44 8.47 -26.51
C ALA A 19 14.47 8.21 -25.38
N ARG A 20 14.41 9.00 -24.29
CA ARG A 20 15.28 8.86 -23.12
C ARG A 20 15.04 7.55 -22.37
N ARG A 21 13.87 6.91 -22.51
CA ARG A 21 13.61 5.58 -21.95
C ARG A 21 14.53 4.53 -22.56
N ASN A 22 14.74 4.58 -23.88
CA ASN A 22 15.65 3.67 -24.59
C ASN A 22 17.12 3.97 -24.30
N VAL A 23 17.48 5.25 -24.15
CA VAL A 23 18.82 5.65 -23.70
C VAL A 23 19.10 5.06 -22.32
N LEU A 24 18.17 5.19 -21.37
CA LEU A 24 18.31 4.64 -20.03
C LEU A 24 18.40 3.11 -20.05
N ALA A 25 17.63 2.43 -20.89
CA ALA A 25 17.70 0.99 -21.07
C ALA A 25 19.09 0.54 -21.56
N HIS A 26 19.67 1.26 -22.54
CA HIS A 26 21.03 1.01 -23.01
C HIS A 26 22.07 1.23 -21.91
N MET A 27 21.92 2.30 -21.12
CA MET A 27 22.79 2.57 -19.97
C MET A 27 22.69 1.49 -18.89
N ALA A 28 21.47 1.00 -18.60
CA ALA A 28 21.26 -0.12 -17.68
C ALA A 28 21.94 -1.40 -18.17
N GLY A 29 21.89 -1.67 -19.49
CA GLY A 29 22.59 -2.80 -20.12
C GLY A 29 24.11 -2.73 -19.99
N LYS A 30 24.70 -1.53 -20.08
CA LYS A 30 26.13 -1.35 -19.76
C LYS A 30 26.40 -1.55 -18.27
N ARG A 31 25.57 -0.95 -17.43
CA ARG A 31 25.78 -0.93 -15.98
C ARG A 31 25.69 -2.32 -15.34
N ILE A 32 24.81 -3.19 -15.83
CA ILE A 32 24.69 -4.54 -15.27
C ILE A 32 25.96 -5.39 -15.48
N VAL A 33 26.70 -5.18 -16.58
CA VAL A 33 27.98 -5.86 -16.83
C VAL A 33 29.03 -5.46 -15.78
N GLU A 34 29.07 -4.18 -15.44
CA GLU A 34 29.95 -3.65 -14.40
C GLU A 34 29.54 -4.15 -13.01
N ALA A 35 28.23 -4.13 -12.70
CA ALA A 35 27.70 -4.63 -11.43
C ALA A 35 28.05 -6.11 -11.21
N VAL A 36 28.04 -6.94 -12.26
CA VAL A 36 28.51 -8.34 -12.19
C VAL A 36 30.00 -8.41 -11.85
N ARG A 37 30.85 -7.56 -12.45
CA ARG A 37 32.30 -7.51 -12.17
C ARG A 37 32.61 -7.03 -10.75
N GLU A 38 31.78 -6.14 -10.22
CA GLU A 38 31.86 -5.60 -8.85
C GLU A 38 31.26 -6.55 -7.79
N ASP A 39 30.64 -7.66 -8.21
CA ASP A 39 29.81 -8.49 -7.34
C ASP A 39 28.72 -7.65 -6.61
N LEU A 40 28.17 -6.65 -7.28
CA LEU A 40 27.16 -5.76 -6.70
C LEU A 40 25.80 -6.47 -6.64
N THR A 41 25.56 -7.17 -5.53
CA THR A 41 24.29 -7.89 -5.30
C THR A 41 23.21 -6.95 -4.75
N MET A 42 21.94 -7.32 -4.97
CA MET A 42 20.79 -6.57 -4.43
C MET A 42 20.88 -6.38 -2.91
N SER A 43 21.40 -7.35 -2.14
CA SER A 43 21.57 -7.24 -0.69
C SER A 43 22.60 -6.18 -0.26
N LYS A 44 23.52 -5.76 -1.15
CA LYS A 44 24.44 -4.64 -0.88
C LYS A 44 23.76 -3.27 -1.07
N ILE A 45 22.62 -3.22 -1.76
CA ILE A 45 21.88 -1.99 -2.09
C ILE A 45 20.63 -1.87 -1.20
N LEU A 46 19.81 -2.92 -1.18
CA LEU A 46 18.53 -3.02 -0.48
C LEU A 46 18.73 -3.26 1.03
N THR A 47 19.36 -2.28 1.66
CA THR A 47 19.60 -2.24 3.11
C THR A 47 18.39 -1.68 3.85
N ARG A 48 18.38 -1.80 5.18
CA ARG A 48 17.39 -1.13 6.04
C ARG A 48 17.19 0.35 5.67
N LYS A 49 18.29 1.11 5.49
CA LYS A 49 18.25 2.52 5.07
C LYS A 49 17.51 2.73 3.75
N ALA A 50 17.69 1.85 2.76
CA ALA A 50 17.00 1.94 1.48
C ALA A 50 15.48 1.74 1.63
N PHE A 51 15.04 0.81 2.48
CA PHE A 51 13.62 0.62 2.79
C PHE A 51 13.04 1.83 3.53
N GLU A 52 13.76 2.38 4.52
CA GLU A 52 13.32 3.59 5.23
C GLU A 52 13.22 4.82 4.29
N ASN A 53 14.16 4.96 3.35
CA ASN A 53 14.06 5.98 2.29
C ASN A 53 12.82 5.73 1.42
N ALA A 54 12.56 4.48 1.03
CA ALA A 54 11.42 4.16 0.20
C ALA A 54 10.08 4.49 0.88
N VAL A 55 9.93 4.27 2.19
CA VAL A 55 8.73 4.68 2.94
C VAL A 55 8.52 6.19 2.86
N ARG A 56 9.56 6.97 3.16
CA ARG A 56 9.47 8.44 3.15
C ARG A 56 9.19 9.00 1.77
N ILE A 57 9.87 8.45 0.76
CA ILE A 57 9.67 8.84 -0.64
C ILE A 57 8.26 8.45 -1.11
N VAL A 58 7.73 7.29 -0.71
CA VAL A 58 6.32 6.92 -0.99
C VAL A 58 5.35 7.95 -0.38
N GLY A 59 5.59 8.40 0.85
CA GLY A 59 4.79 9.48 1.45
C GLY A 59 4.92 10.81 0.69
N ALA A 60 6.14 11.19 0.33
CA ALA A 60 6.45 12.40 -0.43
C ALA A 60 5.76 12.45 -1.80
N ILE A 61 5.57 11.30 -2.45
CA ILE A 61 4.90 11.23 -3.75
C ILE A 61 3.40 10.90 -3.66
N GLY A 62 2.84 10.72 -2.47
CA GLY A 62 1.44 10.27 -2.30
C GLY A 62 1.20 8.88 -2.90
N GLY A 63 2.17 7.98 -2.75
CA GLY A 63 2.21 6.69 -3.45
C GLY A 63 1.10 5.71 -3.04
N SER A 64 0.99 4.63 -3.82
CA SER A 64 -0.02 3.58 -3.61
C SER A 64 0.17 2.85 -2.29
N THR A 65 -0.95 2.47 -1.65
CA THR A 65 -0.96 1.59 -0.48
C THR A 65 -0.38 0.21 -0.77
N ASN A 66 -0.43 -0.26 -2.03
CA ASN A 66 0.18 -1.53 -2.43
C ASN A 66 1.70 -1.55 -2.26
N ALA A 67 2.36 -0.39 -2.17
CA ALA A 67 3.78 -0.31 -1.86
C ALA A 67 4.10 -0.97 -0.50
N VAL A 68 3.17 -0.94 0.46
CA VAL A 68 3.30 -1.58 1.77
C VAL A 68 3.55 -3.07 1.62
N VAL A 69 2.61 -3.76 0.97
CA VAL A 69 2.68 -5.21 0.73
C VAL A 69 3.95 -5.58 -0.03
N HIS A 70 4.27 -4.85 -1.10
CA HIS A 70 5.43 -5.17 -1.93
C HIS A 70 6.78 -4.95 -1.23
N LEU A 71 6.92 -3.89 -0.43
CA LEU A 71 8.17 -3.63 0.29
C LEU A 71 8.35 -4.59 1.47
N LEU A 72 7.27 -4.98 2.16
CA LEU A 72 7.33 -6.01 3.20
C LEU A 72 7.79 -7.36 2.62
N ALA A 73 7.19 -7.79 1.49
CA ALA A 73 7.60 -9.02 0.81
C ALA A 73 9.09 -8.96 0.39
N LEU A 74 9.50 -7.87 -0.25
CA LEU A 74 10.89 -7.70 -0.70
C LEU A 74 11.88 -7.70 0.47
N ALA A 75 11.53 -7.06 1.59
CA ALA A 75 12.34 -7.08 2.81
C ALA A 75 12.46 -8.51 3.38
N GLY A 76 11.35 -9.26 3.40
CA GLY A 76 11.33 -10.67 3.80
C GLY A 76 12.25 -11.56 2.96
N ARG A 77 12.37 -11.31 1.65
CA ARG A 77 13.32 -12.04 0.79
C ARG A 77 14.78 -11.75 1.08
N LEU A 78 15.07 -10.56 1.59
CA LEU A 78 16.44 -10.13 1.91
C LEU A 78 16.81 -10.37 3.37
N GLY A 79 15.84 -10.75 4.21
CA GLY A 79 16.02 -10.86 5.66
C GLY A 79 16.26 -9.50 6.31
N VAL A 80 15.71 -8.42 5.74
CA VAL A 80 15.75 -7.09 6.34
C VAL A 80 14.61 -7.00 7.35
N ASP A 81 14.94 -6.70 8.60
CA ASP A 81 13.94 -6.38 9.62
C ASP A 81 13.21 -5.10 9.20
N PHE A 82 11.96 -5.23 8.79
CA PHE A 82 11.12 -4.16 8.26
C PHE A 82 9.67 -4.57 8.40
N SER A 83 8.87 -3.72 9.05
CA SER A 83 7.51 -4.07 9.48
C SER A 83 6.50 -2.97 9.16
N LEU A 84 5.22 -3.23 9.43
CA LEU A 84 4.19 -2.19 9.38
C LEU A 84 4.47 -1.02 10.33
N ASP A 85 5.10 -1.25 11.48
CA ASP A 85 5.40 -0.17 12.44
C ASP A 85 6.42 0.84 11.86
N ASP A 86 7.29 0.38 10.96
CA ASP A 86 8.20 1.26 10.24
C ASP A 86 7.48 2.17 9.26
N TRP A 87 6.40 1.69 8.63
CA TRP A 87 5.56 2.50 7.75
C TRP A 87 4.89 3.64 8.51
N ASP A 88 4.34 3.37 9.69
CA ASP A 88 3.67 4.39 10.49
C ASP A 88 4.69 5.41 11.02
N ARG A 89 5.76 4.93 11.67
CA ARG A 89 6.80 5.75 12.30
C ARG A 89 7.52 6.66 11.32
N LEU A 90 7.78 6.19 10.10
CA LEU A 90 8.55 6.93 9.11
C LEU A 90 7.68 7.67 8.09
N GLY A 91 6.46 7.19 7.86
CA GLY A 91 5.60 7.66 6.78
C GLY A 91 4.58 8.69 7.22
N TYR A 92 3.94 8.54 8.39
CA TYR A 92 2.71 9.27 8.69
C TYR A 92 2.84 10.81 8.59
N ASP A 93 3.90 11.36 9.18
CA ASP A 93 4.16 12.81 9.19
C ASP A 93 4.90 13.30 7.94
N MET A 94 5.11 12.45 6.93
CA MET A 94 5.76 12.87 5.69
C MET A 94 4.80 13.72 4.86
N PRO A 95 5.17 14.95 4.47
CA PRO A 95 4.36 15.76 3.59
C PRO A 95 4.30 15.15 2.19
N CYS A 96 3.18 15.32 1.49
CA CYS A 96 3.09 15.00 0.06
C CYS A 96 3.53 16.21 -0.75
N LEU A 97 4.57 16.08 -1.56
CA LEU A 97 5.13 17.14 -2.39
C LEU A 97 4.60 17.10 -3.82
N VAL A 98 4.24 15.91 -4.30
CA VAL A 98 3.90 15.69 -5.71
C VAL A 98 2.41 15.87 -5.96
N ASN A 99 2.07 16.84 -6.80
CA ASN A 99 0.70 17.22 -7.15
C ASN A 99 0.14 16.36 -8.31
N LEU A 100 0.03 15.06 -8.10
CA LEU A 100 -0.49 14.12 -9.09
C LEU A 100 -1.82 13.50 -8.66
N MET A 101 -2.68 13.20 -9.64
CA MET A 101 -3.86 12.37 -9.39
C MET A 101 -3.43 11.01 -8.78
N PRO A 102 -4.17 10.48 -7.80
CA PRO A 102 -5.49 10.94 -7.34
C PRO A 102 -5.47 11.97 -6.21
N SER A 103 -4.31 12.27 -5.62
CA SER A 103 -4.22 13.23 -4.49
C SER A 103 -4.19 14.69 -4.96
N GLY A 104 -3.82 14.93 -6.22
CA GLY A 104 -3.63 16.24 -6.82
C GLY A 104 -4.20 16.33 -8.23
N LYS A 105 -3.61 17.20 -9.06
CA LYS A 105 -4.17 17.65 -10.34
C LYS A 105 -3.48 17.07 -11.58
N TYR A 106 -2.16 16.93 -11.55
CA TYR A 106 -1.34 16.65 -12.74
C TYR A 106 -1.18 15.14 -13.00
N LEU A 107 -0.48 14.79 -14.09
CA LEU A 107 -0.19 13.40 -14.49
C LEU A 107 1.33 13.12 -14.57
N MET A 108 1.70 11.84 -14.76
CA MET A 108 3.11 11.39 -14.74
C MET A 108 4.02 12.11 -15.75
N GLU A 109 3.48 12.58 -16.88
CA GLU A 109 4.25 13.35 -17.86
C GLU A 109 4.68 14.72 -17.29
N ASP A 110 3.76 15.43 -16.63
CA ASP A 110 4.07 16.67 -15.93
C ASP A 110 5.13 16.44 -14.84
N PHE A 111 5.00 15.36 -14.08
CA PHE A 111 5.96 15.00 -13.03
C PHE A 111 7.35 14.76 -13.58
N TYR A 112 7.45 14.05 -14.70
CA TYR A 112 8.72 13.84 -15.36
C TYR A 112 9.35 15.16 -15.82
N TYR A 113 8.59 16.01 -16.53
CA TYR A 113 9.09 17.29 -17.03
C TYR A 113 9.41 18.29 -15.91
N ALA A 114 8.76 18.17 -14.76
CA ALA A 114 9.07 18.96 -13.57
C ALA A 114 10.40 18.57 -12.90
N GLY A 115 11.02 17.45 -13.26
CA GLY A 115 12.28 16.95 -12.68
C GLY A 115 12.19 15.52 -12.12
N GLY A 116 10.99 14.95 -12.05
CA GLY A 116 10.75 13.57 -11.63
C GLY A 116 11.17 13.28 -10.19
N LEU A 117 11.44 12.00 -9.93
CA LEU A 117 11.80 11.53 -8.59
C LEU A 117 13.11 12.12 -8.05
N PRO A 118 14.17 12.35 -8.85
CA PRO A 118 15.39 13.00 -8.35
C PRO A 118 15.13 14.38 -7.74
N ALA A 119 14.23 15.19 -8.32
CA ALA A 119 13.87 16.49 -7.75
C ALA A 119 13.15 16.36 -6.40
N VAL A 120 12.30 15.33 -6.23
CA VAL A 120 11.67 15.02 -4.93
C VAL A 120 12.70 14.57 -3.90
N ILE A 121 13.61 13.68 -4.28
CA ILE A 121 14.68 13.18 -3.40
C ILE A 121 15.57 14.32 -2.91
N ARG A 122 15.91 15.26 -3.80
CA ARG A 122 16.66 16.46 -3.45
C ARG A 122 15.90 17.34 -2.47
N GLU A 123 14.60 17.55 -2.68
CA GLU A 123 13.76 18.36 -1.79
C GLU A 123 13.65 17.75 -0.39
N LEU A 124 13.67 16.42 -0.27
CA LEU A 124 13.61 15.73 1.03
C LEU A 124 14.88 15.87 1.87
N ASP A 125 16.04 16.10 1.24
CA ASP A 125 17.33 16.36 1.87
C ASP A 125 17.60 15.51 3.14
N ASP A 126 17.72 16.13 4.32
CA ASP A 126 18.02 15.46 5.60
C ASP A 126 16.93 14.48 6.08
N LEU A 127 15.75 14.44 5.45
CA LEU A 127 14.71 13.49 5.80
C LEU A 127 15.04 12.07 5.32
N ILE A 128 15.98 11.89 4.39
CA ILE A 128 16.37 10.58 3.87
C ILE A 128 17.85 10.26 4.16
N HIS A 129 18.18 8.98 4.15
CA HIS A 129 19.54 8.49 4.22
C HIS A 129 20.26 8.77 2.89
N GLN A 130 20.89 9.93 2.78
CA GLN A 130 21.58 10.41 1.57
C GLN A 130 22.72 9.47 1.12
N ASP A 131 23.35 8.77 2.07
CA ASP A 131 24.46 7.84 1.84
C ASP A 131 24.03 6.44 1.36
N ALA A 132 22.73 6.19 1.18
CA ALA A 132 22.24 4.89 0.73
C ALA A 132 22.81 4.56 -0.68
N PRO A 133 23.49 3.41 -0.85
CA PRO A 133 24.09 3.04 -2.12
C PRO A 133 23.03 2.74 -3.18
N THR A 134 23.37 2.93 -4.45
CA THR A 134 22.49 2.62 -5.58
C THR A 134 23.21 1.80 -6.65
N VAL A 135 22.44 1.28 -7.60
CA VAL A 135 22.89 0.32 -8.60
C VAL A 135 23.93 0.92 -9.52
N ASN A 136 23.99 2.25 -9.71
CA ASN A 136 24.98 2.90 -10.57
C ASN A 136 26.33 3.17 -9.88
N GLY A 137 26.52 2.70 -8.65
CA GLY A 137 27.76 2.90 -7.87
C GLY A 137 27.85 4.22 -7.11
N LYS A 138 26.87 5.11 -7.27
CA LYS A 138 26.72 6.34 -6.47
C LYS A 138 25.68 6.15 -5.38
N THR A 139 25.69 7.06 -4.40
CA THR A 139 24.65 7.18 -3.39
C THR A 139 23.39 7.85 -3.95
N ILE A 140 22.25 7.69 -3.27
CA ILE A 140 20.98 8.31 -3.68
C ILE A 140 21.06 9.85 -3.66
N GLY A 141 21.84 10.41 -2.74
CA GLY A 141 22.09 11.84 -2.64
C GLY A 141 22.95 12.37 -3.77
N GLU A 142 24.07 11.71 -4.08
CA GLU A 142 24.91 12.09 -5.23
C GLU A 142 24.15 12.05 -6.56
N ASN A 143 23.21 11.11 -6.70
CA ASN A 143 22.37 11.02 -7.90
C ASN A 143 21.35 12.15 -8.04
N SER A 144 21.03 12.85 -6.94
CA SER A 144 19.95 13.85 -6.89
C SER A 144 20.45 15.25 -6.56
N ALA A 145 21.72 15.42 -6.20
CA ALA A 145 22.30 16.69 -5.75
C ALA A 145 22.08 17.86 -6.74
N GLU A 146 22.17 17.58 -8.03
CA GLU A 146 21.99 18.58 -9.10
C GLU A 146 20.59 18.55 -9.73
N ALA A 147 19.65 17.73 -9.22
CA ALA A 147 18.32 17.59 -9.80
C ALA A 147 17.53 18.89 -9.66
N GLU A 148 17.19 19.56 -10.75
CA GLU A 148 16.39 20.78 -10.74
C GLU A 148 14.89 20.46 -10.72
N CYS A 149 14.12 21.30 -10.03
CA CYS A 149 12.68 21.32 -10.16
C CYS A 149 12.26 22.42 -11.14
N HIS A 150 11.76 22.02 -12.32
CA HIS A 150 11.38 22.95 -13.38
C HIS A 150 9.93 23.45 -13.25
N ASN A 151 9.11 22.81 -12.41
CA ASN A 151 7.73 23.22 -12.17
C ASN A 151 7.29 22.96 -10.72
N ARG A 152 7.24 24.04 -9.92
CA ARG A 152 6.86 24.01 -8.50
C ARG A 152 5.36 23.83 -8.24
N GLU A 153 4.52 23.91 -9.27
CA GLU A 153 3.10 23.51 -9.15
C GLU A 153 2.92 21.99 -9.15
N VAL A 154 3.86 21.27 -9.78
CA VAL A 154 3.86 19.81 -9.90
C VAL A 154 4.65 19.16 -8.76
N ILE A 155 5.84 19.68 -8.46
CA ILE A 155 6.66 19.25 -7.32
C ILE A 155 6.78 20.42 -6.35
N ARG A 156 5.93 20.42 -5.32
CA ARG A 156 5.86 21.49 -4.34
C ARG A 156 7.03 21.42 -3.35
N PRO A 157 7.48 22.56 -2.80
CA PRO A 157 8.54 22.57 -1.79
C PRO A 157 8.04 22.06 -0.43
N LEU A 158 8.97 21.69 0.46
CA LEU A 158 8.65 21.16 1.79
C LEU A 158 7.85 22.15 2.67
N ASP A 159 8.06 23.46 2.50
CA ASP A 159 7.37 24.52 3.25
C ASP A 159 5.98 24.87 2.72
N ASN A 160 5.61 24.32 1.55
CA ASN A 160 4.29 24.50 0.94
C ASN A 160 3.85 23.20 0.24
N PRO A 161 3.72 22.08 0.98
CA PRO A 161 3.43 20.77 0.40
C PRO A 161 1.98 20.71 -0.12
N LEU A 162 1.64 19.69 -0.91
CA LEU A 162 0.25 19.42 -1.31
C LEU A 162 -0.61 19.11 -0.08
N THR A 163 -0.07 18.31 0.85
CA THR A 163 -0.64 18.06 2.18
C THR A 163 0.48 17.83 3.19
N GLU A 164 0.28 18.27 4.42
CA GLU A 164 1.22 18.08 5.53
C GLU A 164 1.36 16.61 5.94
N ARG A 165 0.34 15.77 5.66
CA ARG A 165 0.33 14.33 5.97
C ARG A 165 0.02 13.51 4.73
N GLY A 166 1.07 13.34 3.94
CA GLY A 166 1.08 12.60 2.67
C GLY A 166 1.23 11.09 2.81
N GLY A 167 1.96 10.66 3.84
CA GLY A 167 2.25 9.25 4.04
C GLY A 167 1.09 8.43 4.59
N LEU A 168 1.26 7.12 4.50
CA LEU A 168 0.26 6.14 4.90
C LEU A 168 0.18 6.06 6.42
N ALA A 169 -1.02 5.81 6.95
CA ALA A 169 -1.23 5.55 8.36
C ALA A 169 -1.51 4.06 8.57
N VAL A 170 -0.95 3.49 9.65
CA VAL A 170 -1.21 2.11 10.06
C VAL A 170 -2.18 2.12 11.25
N LEU A 171 -3.39 1.62 11.04
CA LEU A 171 -4.40 1.51 12.08
C LEU A 171 -4.23 0.19 12.85
N ARG A 172 -4.48 0.22 14.15
CA ARG A 172 -4.54 -0.94 15.04
C ARG A 172 -5.80 -0.89 15.91
N GLY A 173 -6.20 -2.05 16.41
CA GLY A 173 -7.33 -2.20 17.33
C GLY A 173 -7.92 -3.60 17.23
N ASN A 174 -9.02 -3.85 17.93
CA ASN A 174 -9.62 -5.19 17.96
C ASN A 174 -10.10 -5.66 16.57
N LEU A 175 -10.46 -4.74 15.68
CA LEU A 175 -10.90 -5.05 14.31
C LEU A 175 -9.74 -5.44 13.38
N CYS A 176 -8.54 -4.89 13.60
CA CYS A 176 -7.35 -5.12 12.79
C CYS A 176 -6.09 -5.28 13.69
N PRO A 177 -5.99 -6.37 14.46
CA PRO A 177 -4.94 -6.50 15.48
C PRO A 177 -3.53 -6.53 14.86
N ASN A 178 -3.38 -7.09 13.66
CA ASN A 178 -2.08 -7.10 12.96
C ASN A 178 -1.83 -5.83 12.16
N GLY A 179 -2.89 -5.06 11.85
CA GLY A 179 -2.82 -3.76 11.21
C GLY A 179 -3.82 -3.60 10.08
N ALA A 180 -4.08 -2.36 9.68
CA ALA A 180 -4.76 -1.98 8.46
C ALA A 180 -4.16 -0.67 7.93
N ILE A 181 -4.28 -0.40 6.63
CA ILE A 181 -3.69 0.78 5.98
C ILE A 181 -4.79 1.74 5.54
N ILE A 182 -4.58 3.03 5.77
CA ILE A 182 -5.34 4.11 5.15
C ILE A 182 -4.39 5.13 4.54
N LYS A 183 -4.81 5.79 3.45
CA LYS A 183 -4.07 6.86 2.76
C LYS A 183 -4.71 8.22 3.08
N PRO A 184 -4.23 8.97 4.10
CA PRO A 184 -4.83 10.24 4.51
C PRO A 184 -4.90 11.28 3.40
N SER A 185 -3.89 11.33 2.52
CA SER A 185 -3.79 12.31 1.43
C SER A 185 -4.88 12.24 0.37
N ALA A 186 -5.64 11.14 0.30
CA ALA A 186 -6.76 11.02 -0.63
C ALA A 186 -8.11 10.84 0.07
N ALA A 187 -8.18 11.04 1.38
CA ALA A 187 -9.36 10.78 2.17
C ALA A 187 -9.94 12.09 2.72
N SER A 188 -11.23 12.09 3.05
CA SER A 188 -11.95 13.29 3.46
C SER A 188 -11.59 13.66 4.91
N PRO A 189 -11.15 14.90 5.20
CA PRO A 189 -10.73 15.30 6.54
C PRO A 189 -11.80 15.05 7.62
N ASP A 190 -13.06 15.33 7.31
CA ASP A 190 -14.19 15.18 8.24
C ASP A 190 -14.52 13.71 8.57
N LEU A 191 -14.00 12.74 7.80
CA LEU A 191 -14.19 11.30 8.02
C LEU A 191 -12.98 10.63 8.71
N MET A 192 -11.92 11.39 9.02
CA MET A 192 -10.71 10.87 9.69
C MET A 192 -10.95 10.43 11.13
N VAL A 193 -12.00 10.96 11.75
CA VAL A 193 -12.53 10.53 13.04
C VAL A 193 -14.02 10.33 12.84
N HIS A 194 -14.45 9.07 12.72
CA HIS A 194 -15.81 8.73 12.34
C HIS A 194 -16.29 7.51 13.13
N ARG A 195 -17.54 7.58 13.58
CA ARG A 195 -18.22 6.46 14.24
C ARG A 195 -19.53 6.19 13.54
N GLY A 196 -19.73 4.97 13.06
CA GLY A 196 -20.86 4.64 12.21
C GLY A 196 -21.30 3.19 12.34
N ARG A 197 -22.55 2.95 11.96
CA ARG A 197 -23.13 1.60 11.88
C ARG A 197 -22.53 0.84 10.70
N ALA A 198 -22.13 -0.41 10.92
CA ALA A 198 -21.65 -1.30 9.87
C ALA A 198 -22.78 -1.71 8.92
N VAL A 199 -22.52 -1.57 7.62
CA VAL A 199 -23.25 -2.23 6.54
C VAL A 199 -22.31 -3.22 5.88
N VAL A 200 -22.58 -4.50 6.12
CA VAL A 200 -21.69 -5.61 5.82
C VAL A 200 -22.06 -6.24 4.49
N PHE A 201 -21.05 -6.45 3.66
CA PHE A 201 -21.06 -7.27 2.45
C PHE A 201 -20.15 -8.47 2.67
N GLU A 202 -20.70 -9.68 2.52
CA GLU A 202 -19.97 -10.91 2.86
C GLU A 202 -18.86 -11.25 1.84
N ASN A 203 -19.01 -10.83 0.59
CA ASN A 203 -18.03 -10.98 -0.49
C ASN A 203 -18.33 -9.98 -1.62
N ILE A 204 -17.55 -10.02 -2.70
CA ILE A 204 -17.69 -9.10 -3.82
C ILE A 204 -19.02 -9.30 -4.59
N GLU A 205 -19.52 -10.53 -4.67
CA GLU A 205 -20.82 -10.83 -5.28
C GLU A 205 -21.98 -10.21 -4.47
N ASP A 206 -21.95 -10.33 -3.13
CA ASP A 206 -22.95 -9.73 -2.23
C ASP A 206 -22.98 -8.20 -2.34
N LEU A 207 -21.80 -7.58 -2.46
CA LEU A 207 -21.69 -6.13 -2.73
C LEU A 207 -22.39 -5.77 -4.05
N HIS A 208 -22.06 -6.45 -5.16
CA HIS A 208 -22.65 -6.14 -6.47
C HIS A 208 -24.16 -6.34 -6.49
N ILE A 209 -24.68 -7.36 -5.79
CA ILE A 209 -26.12 -7.62 -5.72
C ILE A 209 -26.86 -6.51 -4.96
N ARG A 210 -26.28 -6.01 -3.86
CA ARG A 210 -27.00 -5.15 -2.90
C ARG A 210 -26.72 -3.66 -3.05
N ILE A 211 -25.59 -3.25 -3.61
CA ILE A 211 -25.18 -1.84 -3.56
C ILE A 211 -26.10 -0.88 -4.33
N GLU A 212 -26.76 -1.40 -5.38
CA GLU A 212 -27.70 -0.64 -6.20
C GLU A 212 -29.15 -0.71 -5.67
N ASP A 213 -29.42 -1.56 -4.67
CA ASP A 213 -30.75 -1.75 -4.11
C ASP A 213 -31.22 -0.46 -3.40
N PRO A 214 -32.31 0.18 -3.84
CA PRO A 214 -32.84 1.37 -3.18
C PRO A 214 -33.23 1.12 -1.72
N ASP A 215 -33.60 -0.12 -1.37
CA ASP A 215 -34.08 -0.53 -0.05
C ASP A 215 -32.93 -0.95 0.90
N LEU A 216 -31.69 -1.00 0.42
CA LEU A 216 -30.52 -1.28 1.27
C LEU A 216 -30.46 -0.30 2.44
N ASP A 217 -30.55 -0.75 3.69
CA ASP A 217 -30.49 0.12 4.87
C ASP A 217 -29.08 0.71 5.10
N ILE A 218 -28.80 1.80 4.39
CA ILE A 218 -27.53 2.55 4.39
C ILE A 218 -27.78 4.04 4.21
N ASP A 219 -27.05 4.85 4.99
CA ASP A 219 -26.93 6.30 4.83
C ASP A 219 -25.46 6.74 4.86
N ALA A 220 -25.21 8.04 4.72
CA ALA A 220 -23.88 8.64 4.63
C ALA A 220 -22.99 8.42 5.88
N THR A 221 -23.61 8.16 7.03
CA THR A 221 -22.92 7.97 8.31
C THR A 221 -22.52 6.52 8.55
N CYS A 222 -23.09 5.59 7.79
CA CYS A 222 -22.73 4.18 7.85
C CYS A 222 -21.27 3.93 7.42
N ILE A 223 -20.73 2.82 7.91
CA ILE A 223 -19.42 2.30 7.53
C ILE A 223 -19.65 1.06 6.66
N MET A 224 -19.20 1.09 5.42
CA MET A 224 -19.28 -0.07 4.53
C MET A 224 -18.16 -1.05 4.87
N VAL A 225 -18.50 -2.32 5.08
CA VAL A 225 -17.55 -3.38 5.45
C VAL A 225 -17.63 -4.49 4.42
N LEU A 226 -16.53 -4.78 3.73
CA LEU A 226 -16.42 -5.88 2.77
C LEU A 226 -15.45 -6.94 3.29
N LYS A 227 -15.94 -8.17 3.36
CA LYS A 227 -15.19 -9.34 3.83
C LYS A 227 -14.72 -10.20 2.66
N ASN A 228 -13.87 -11.17 2.96
CA ASN A 228 -13.46 -12.25 2.07
C ASN A 228 -12.85 -11.73 0.75
N CYS A 229 -12.17 -10.59 0.82
CA CYS A 229 -11.46 -9.99 -0.30
C CYS A 229 -9.94 -9.93 -0.05
N GLY A 230 -9.48 -10.61 1.01
CA GLY A 230 -8.07 -10.78 1.35
C GLY A 230 -7.33 -11.81 0.49
N PRO A 231 -6.06 -12.13 0.84
CA PRO A 231 -5.26 -13.13 0.15
C PRO A 231 -6.01 -14.46 -0.03
N LYS A 232 -6.47 -15.08 1.05
CA LYS A 232 -7.17 -16.38 0.98
C LYS A 232 -8.62 -16.24 0.55
N GLY A 233 -9.27 -15.14 0.93
CA GLY A 233 -10.71 -14.94 0.75
C GLY A 233 -11.14 -14.74 -0.69
N TYR A 234 -10.45 -13.86 -1.44
CA TYR A 234 -10.93 -13.47 -2.77
C TYR A 234 -10.89 -14.63 -3.79
N PRO A 235 -9.78 -15.39 -3.97
CA PRO A 235 -8.39 -15.28 -3.47
C PRO A 235 -7.50 -14.35 -4.31
N GLY A 236 -6.31 -14.00 -3.80
CA GLY A 236 -5.34 -13.12 -4.48
C GLY A 236 -5.39 -11.66 -4.05
N MET A 237 -6.25 -11.31 -3.08
CA MET A 237 -6.39 -9.97 -2.53
C MET A 237 -6.67 -8.90 -3.60
N ALA A 238 -7.85 -8.93 -4.23
CA ALA A 238 -8.16 -8.06 -5.37
C ALA A 238 -8.25 -6.56 -5.00
N GLU A 239 -8.20 -5.69 -6.02
CA GLU A 239 -8.36 -4.23 -5.87
C GLU A 239 -9.84 -3.83 -5.83
N VAL A 240 -10.57 -4.31 -4.82
CA VAL A 240 -12.01 -4.08 -4.64
C VAL A 240 -12.34 -3.30 -3.37
N GLY A 241 -11.32 -2.84 -2.63
CA GLY A 241 -11.50 -2.13 -1.36
C GLY A 241 -12.10 -0.72 -1.53
N ASN A 242 -11.90 -0.08 -2.68
CA ASN A 242 -12.52 1.20 -3.03
C ASN A 242 -13.98 0.99 -3.50
N MET A 243 -14.81 0.43 -2.61
CA MET A 243 -16.21 0.12 -2.89
C MET A 243 -16.95 1.32 -3.47
N PRO A 244 -17.80 1.13 -4.51
CA PRO A 244 -18.67 2.19 -5.00
C PRO A 244 -19.69 2.56 -3.92
N LEU A 245 -20.05 3.84 -3.85
CA LEU A 245 -21.09 4.29 -2.92
C LEU A 245 -22.48 3.95 -3.46
N PRO A 246 -23.48 3.74 -2.59
CA PRO A 246 -24.85 3.51 -3.02
C PRO A 246 -25.37 4.69 -3.88
N PRO A 247 -26.07 4.44 -5.01
CA PRO A 247 -26.57 5.51 -5.87
C PRO A 247 -27.44 6.54 -5.14
N LYS A 248 -28.19 6.11 -4.11
CA LYS A 248 -29.02 7.01 -3.30
C LYS A 248 -28.22 7.96 -2.39
N VAL A 249 -27.00 7.59 -2.02
CA VAL A 249 -26.07 8.47 -1.29
C VAL A 249 -25.42 9.45 -2.26
N LEU A 250 -24.97 8.97 -3.41
CA LEU A 250 -24.40 9.82 -4.48
C LEU A 250 -25.38 10.91 -4.95
N LYS A 251 -26.67 10.57 -5.08
CA LYS A 251 -27.74 11.53 -5.45
C LYS A 251 -27.92 12.68 -4.45
N GLN A 252 -27.42 12.54 -3.23
CA GLN A 252 -27.43 13.61 -2.21
C GLN A 252 -26.19 14.52 -2.31
N GLY A 253 -25.30 14.28 -3.28
CA GLY A 253 -24.05 15.03 -3.46
C GLY A 253 -22.90 14.54 -2.56
N ILE A 254 -23.09 13.44 -1.84
CA ILE A 254 -22.06 12.84 -1.00
C ILE A 254 -21.15 11.97 -1.88
N THR A 255 -19.85 12.25 -1.84
CA THR A 255 -18.84 11.59 -2.69
C THR A 255 -17.90 10.67 -1.92
N ASP A 256 -17.98 10.63 -0.60
CA ASP A 256 -17.13 9.78 0.24
C ASP A 256 -17.90 9.21 1.43
N MET A 257 -17.51 8.00 1.82
CA MET A 257 -17.94 7.29 3.02
C MET A 257 -16.79 6.42 3.51
N VAL A 258 -16.76 6.14 4.81
CA VAL A 258 -15.79 5.22 5.39
C VAL A 258 -16.06 3.80 4.90
N ARG A 259 -15.02 3.19 4.32
CA ARG A 259 -15.05 1.85 3.72
C ARG A 259 -13.92 1.01 4.30
N ILE A 260 -14.21 -0.21 4.74
CA ILE A 260 -13.24 -1.10 5.38
C ILE A 260 -13.26 -2.44 4.65
N SER A 261 -12.09 -2.97 4.30
CA SER A 261 -11.97 -4.33 3.81
C SER A 261 -10.61 -4.97 4.11
N ASP A 262 -10.53 -6.28 3.94
CA ASP A 262 -9.29 -7.04 3.83
C ASP A 262 -8.68 -7.00 2.41
N ALA A 263 -9.24 -6.17 1.51
CA ALA A 263 -8.82 -6.05 0.11
C ALA A 263 -7.68 -5.05 -0.11
N ARG A 264 -7.28 -4.90 -1.38
CA ARG A 264 -6.44 -3.81 -1.88
C ARG A 264 -7.29 -2.75 -2.60
N MET A 265 -6.65 -1.67 -3.03
CA MET A 265 -7.24 -0.73 -3.98
C MET A 265 -6.19 -0.29 -4.99
N SER A 266 -6.65 0.22 -6.13
CA SER A 266 -5.76 0.85 -7.10
C SER A 266 -5.06 2.07 -6.49
N GLY A 267 -3.80 2.30 -6.84
CA GLY A 267 -3.08 3.52 -6.45
C GLY A 267 -3.75 4.82 -6.93
N THR A 268 -4.64 4.71 -7.93
CA THR A 268 -5.43 5.80 -8.52
C THR A 268 -6.76 6.05 -7.80
N ALA A 269 -7.07 5.30 -6.74
CA ALA A 269 -8.30 5.49 -5.97
C ALA A 269 -8.19 6.62 -4.93
N TYR A 270 -9.36 7.19 -4.60
CA TYR A 270 -9.57 8.20 -3.57
C TYR A 270 -10.68 7.79 -2.58
N GLY A 271 -10.75 8.54 -1.50
CA GLY A 271 -11.73 8.45 -0.43
C GLY A 271 -11.21 7.81 0.85
N THR A 272 -12.06 7.80 1.88
CA THR A 272 -11.72 7.36 3.24
C THR A 272 -11.82 5.84 3.35
N VAL A 273 -10.80 5.15 2.81
CA VAL A 273 -10.78 3.70 2.67
C VAL A 273 -9.70 3.06 3.54
N VAL A 274 -10.10 2.16 4.41
CA VAL A 274 -9.24 1.27 5.20
C VAL A 274 -9.09 -0.06 4.47
N LEU A 275 -7.85 -0.46 4.26
CA LEU A 275 -7.44 -1.58 3.42
C LEU A 275 -6.57 -2.54 4.20
N HIS A 276 -6.34 -3.72 3.62
CA HIS A 276 -5.34 -4.67 4.12
C HIS A 276 -5.59 -5.06 5.58
N THR A 277 -6.85 -5.05 6.00
CA THR A 277 -7.25 -5.42 7.36
C THR A 277 -6.74 -6.83 7.65
N ALA A 278 -5.82 -6.92 8.62
CA ALA A 278 -5.15 -8.15 8.98
C ALA A 278 -5.41 -8.53 10.44
N PRO A 279 -5.67 -9.82 10.74
CA PRO A 279 -5.89 -10.91 9.78
C PRO A 279 -7.15 -10.72 8.91
N GLU A 280 -7.14 -11.27 7.70
CA GLU A 280 -8.28 -11.22 6.79
C GLU A 280 -9.50 -12.00 7.32
N ALA A 281 -10.68 -11.76 6.75
CA ALA A 281 -11.90 -12.45 7.18
C ALA A 281 -11.83 -13.97 6.96
N ALA A 282 -11.32 -14.41 5.81
CA ALA A 282 -11.18 -15.83 5.48
C ALA A 282 -10.19 -16.59 6.37
N ALA A 283 -9.28 -15.89 7.04
CA ALA A 283 -8.35 -16.45 8.03
C ALA A 283 -8.88 -16.35 9.48
N GLY A 284 -10.14 -15.94 9.68
CA GLY A 284 -10.77 -15.83 11.00
C GLY A 284 -10.41 -14.54 11.73
N GLY A 285 -9.96 -13.50 11.03
CA GLY A 285 -9.77 -12.18 11.61
C GLY A 285 -11.07 -11.60 12.17
N THR A 286 -10.96 -10.62 13.07
CA THR A 286 -12.15 -9.99 13.68
C THR A 286 -13.10 -9.39 12.64
N LEU A 287 -12.58 -8.96 11.48
CA LEU A 287 -13.38 -8.53 10.34
C LEU A 287 -14.46 -9.55 9.93
N ALA A 288 -14.19 -10.85 10.04
CA ALA A 288 -15.15 -11.91 9.72
C ALA A 288 -16.39 -11.88 10.62
N LEU A 289 -16.24 -11.36 11.84
CA LEU A 289 -17.24 -11.39 12.90
C LEU A 289 -18.15 -10.15 12.91
N VAL A 290 -17.86 -9.15 12.09
CA VAL A 290 -18.68 -7.93 11.96
C VAL A 290 -20.06 -8.31 11.43
N GLN A 291 -21.11 -7.74 12.01
CA GLN A 291 -22.50 -7.93 11.61
C GLN A 291 -23.14 -6.57 11.28
N ASN A 292 -24.18 -6.58 10.43
CA ASN A 292 -24.96 -5.37 10.18
C ASN A 292 -25.49 -4.81 11.51
N GLY A 293 -25.36 -3.51 11.72
CA GLY A 293 -25.82 -2.87 12.97
C GLY A 293 -24.71 -2.61 13.99
N ASP A 294 -23.59 -3.33 13.94
CA ASP A 294 -22.47 -3.09 14.85
C ASP A 294 -21.92 -1.67 14.68
N MET A 295 -21.48 -1.04 15.78
CA MET A 295 -20.81 0.26 15.71
C MET A 295 -19.32 0.07 15.47
N ILE A 296 -18.75 0.83 14.54
CA ILE A 296 -17.31 0.86 14.27
C ILE A 296 -16.81 2.28 14.45
N GLU A 297 -15.62 2.41 15.05
CA GLU A 297 -14.92 3.67 15.28
C GLU A 297 -13.61 3.67 14.49
N LEU A 298 -13.49 4.63 13.58
CA LEU A 298 -12.25 4.99 12.91
C LEU A 298 -11.70 6.26 13.58
N ASN A 299 -10.46 6.21 14.05
CA ASN A 299 -9.72 7.39 14.52
C ASN A 299 -8.29 7.34 13.96
N VAL A 300 -8.07 7.99 12.82
CA VAL A 300 -6.78 8.02 12.13
C VAL A 300 -5.71 8.76 12.95
N PRO A 301 -5.97 9.93 13.57
CA PRO A 301 -5.00 10.59 14.45
C PRO A 301 -4.45 9.69 15.56
N GLU A 302 -5.30 8.86 16.18
CA GLU A 302 -4.91 7.91 17.25
C GLU A 302 -4.50 6.52 16.74
N ARG A 303 -4.42 6.31 15.43
CA ARG A 303 -4.14 5.00 14.80
C ARG A 303 -5.08 3.90 15.27
N ARG A 304 -6.34 4.23 15.51
CA ARG A 304 -7.32 3.31 16.10
C ARG A 304 -8.40 2.91 15.11
N LEU A 305 -8.66 1.61 15.04
CA LEU A 305 -9.82 1.04 14.37
C LEU A 305 -10.49 0.02 15.29
N HIS A 306 -11.71 0.31 15.70
CA HIS A 306 -12.38 -0.44 16.75
C HIS A 306 -13.78 -0.89 16.35
N LEU A 307 -14.09 -2.14 16.67
CA LEU A 307 -15.44 -2.70 16.63
C LEU A 307 -16.02 -2.63 18.04
N ASP A 308 -17.07 -1.83 18.23
CA ASP A 308 -17.73 -1.60 19.52
C ASP A 308 -18.71 -2.72 19.83
N VAL A 309 -18.13 -3.88 20.15
CA VAL A 309 -18.78 -5.12 20.55
C VAL A 309 -17.98 -5.69 21.71
N SER A 310 -18.67 -6.12 22.78
CA SER A 310 -18.03 -6.71 23.96
C SER A 310 -17.19 -7.95 23.60
N ASP A 311 -16.10 -8.18 24.34
CA ASP A 311 -15.22 -9.33 24.13
C ASP A 311 -15.97 -10.67 24.27
N GLU A 312 -16.97 -10.76 25.15
CA GLU A 312 -17.81 -11.97 25.30
C GLU A 312 -18.59 -12.30 24.02
N GLU A 313 -19.19 -11.28 23.40
CA GLU A 313 -19.93 -11.44 22.15
C GLU A 313 -18.99 -11.76 20.99
N LEU A 314 -17.81 -11.12 20.92
CA LEU A 314 -16.80 -11.47 19.91
C LEU A 314 -16.31 -12.91 20.08
N ALA A 315 -16.10 -13.37 21.31
CA ALA A 315 -15.74 -14.76 21.60
C ALA A 315 -16.85 -15.72 21.15
N ARG A 316 -18.12 -15.40 21.43
CA ARG A 316 -19.28 -16.18 20.97
C ARG A 316 -19.36 -16.25 19.45
N ARG A 317 -19.23 -15.12 18.76
CA ARG A 317 -19.23 -15.07 17.29
C ARG A 317 -18.08 -15.88 16.70
N ARG A 318 -16.88 -15.78 17.29
CA ARG A 318 -15.70 -16.53 16.88
C ARG A 318 -15.88 -18.04 17.03
N ALA A 319 -16.52 -18.50 18.12
CA ALA A 319 -16.81 -19.91 18.34
C ALA A 319 -17.83 -20.50 17.33
N LEU A 320 -18.69 -19.65 16.77
CA LEU A 320 -19.67 -20.03 15.74
C LEU A 320 -19.15 -19.82 14.31
N TRP A 321 -18.03 -19.14 14.14
CA TRP A 321 -17.47 -18.85 12.83
C TRP A 321 -16.89 -20.12 12.19
N THR A 322 -17.22 -20.32 10.92
CA THR A 322 -16.68 -21.41 10.10
C THR A 322 -15.88 -20.78 8.95
N PRO A 323 -14.63 -21.22 8.71
CA PRO A 323 -13.85 -20.71 7.59
C PRO A 323 -14.55 -21.00 6.26
N PRO A 324 -14.48 -20.09 5.27
CA PRO A 324 -14.96 -20.38 3.94
C PRO A 324 -14.20 -21.59 3.38
N GLY A 325 -14.89 -22.45 2.63
CA GLY A 325 -14.25 -23.55 1.91
C GLY A 325 -13.22 -23.03 0.90
N PRO A 326 -12.18 -23.81 0.57
CA PRO A 326 -11.23 -23.39 -0.43
C PRO A 326 -11.94 -23.22 -1.79
N PRO A 327 -11.61 -22.17 -2.57
CA PRO A 327 -12.23 -21.96 -3.87
C PRO A 327 -11.90 -23.09 -4.86
N MET A 328 -10.77 -23.79 -4.66
CA MET A 328 -10.38 -24.98 -5.43
C MET A 328 -9.63 -25.98 -4.54
N ASP A 329 -9.92 -27.27 -4.72
CA ASP A 329 -9.28 -28.34 -3.92
C ASP A 329 -7.89 -28.75 -4.42
N ARG A 330 -7.44 -28.27 -5.58
CA ARG A 330 -6.15 -28.64 -6.19
C ARG A 330 -5.54 -27.53 -7.03
N GLY A 331 -4.29 -27.74 -7.45
CA GLY A 331 -3.56 -26.83 -8.35
C GLY A 331 -2.97 -25.61 -7.64
N TYR A 332 -2.57 -24.60 -8.41
CA TYR A 332 -1.92 -23.40 -7.86
C TYR A 332 -2.80 -22.66 -6.86
N CYS A 333 -4.12 -22.61 -7.08
CA CYS A 333 -5.05 -21.95 -6.16
C CYS A 333 -5.01 -22.60 -4.75
N ARG A 334 -4.97 -23.94 -4.68
CA ARG A 334 -4.81 -24.66 -3.41
C ARG A 334 -3.47 -24.35 -2.75
N LEU A 335 -2.37 -24.46 -3.49
CA LEU A 335 -1.02 -24.09 -3.03
C LEU A 335 -1.01 -22.67 -2.47
N TYR A 336 -1.63 -21.73 -3.20
CA TYR A 336 -1.67 -20.33 -2.83
C TYR A 336 -2.38 -20.13 -1.49
N VAL A 337 -3.62 -20.63 -1.36
CA VAL A 337 -4.42 -20.47 -0.13
C VAL A 337 -3.76 -21.14 1.08
N ASP A 338 -3.13 -22.29 0.88
CA ASP A 338 -2.44 -23.01 1.96
C ASP A 338 -1.22 -22.24 2.48
N HIS A 339 -0.43 -21.62 1.59
CA HIS A 339 0.89 -21.07 1.92
C HIS A 339 0.99 -19.55 1.94
N VAL A 340 -0.02 -18.82 1.47
CA VAL A 340 0.04 -17.35 1.43
C VAL A 340 -0.02 -16.76 2.84
N LEU A 341 0.91 -15.84 3.10
CA LEU A 341 0.96 -15.01 4.29
C LEU A 341 -0.05 -13.85 4.22
N GLN A 342 -0.26 -13.19 5.34
CA GLN A 342 -1.20 -12.08 5.44
C GLN A 342 -0.62 -10.77 4.90
N ALA A 343 -1.46 -9.74 4.74
CA ALA A 343 -1.07 -8.47 4.14
C ALA A 343 0.01 -7.71 4.95
N ASP A 344 -0.02 -7.83 6.27
CA ASP A 344 0.99 -7.32 7.20
C ASP A 344 2.37 -8.00 7.05
N GLN A 345 2.43 -9.08 6.28
CA GLN A 345 3.64 -9.85 5.99
C GLN A 345 3.97 -9.87 4.48
N GLY A 346 3.32 -9.02 3.69
CA GLY A 346 3.64 -8.86 2.27
C GLY A 346 3.00 -9.85 1.30
N VAL A 347 2.08 -10.71 1.75
CA VAL A 347 1.34 -11.66 0.87
C VAL A 347 2.29 -12.57 0.07
N ASP A 348 3.45 -12.92 0.65
CA ASP A 348 4.38 -13.91 0.08
C ASP A 348 3.93 -15.34 0.47
N PHE A 349 4.59 -16.36 -0.08
CA PHE A 349 4.47 -17.72 0.44
C PHE A 349 5.41 -17.94 1.61
N ASP A 350 4.89 -18.58 2.66
CA ASP A 350 5.65 -18.92 3.87
C ASP A 350 6.98 -19.65 3.56
N PHE A 351 6.97 -20.59 2.62
CA PHE A 351 8.13 -21.38 2.22
C PHE A 351 9.09 -20.66 1.26
N LEU A 352 8.74 -19.45 0.80
CA LEU A 352 9.58 -18.63 -0.08
C LEU A 352 10.29 -17.48 0.65
N VAL A 353 9.94 -17.20 1.91
CA VAL A 353 10.59 -16.16 2.72
C VAL A 353 12.09 -16.46 2.87
N GLY A 354 12.91 -15.40 2.81
CA GLY A 354 14.36 -15.49 2.80
C GLY A 354 14.97 -15.66 1.41
N LYS A 355 16.25 -16.07 1.37
CA LYS A 355 17.06 -16.17 0.15
C LYS A 355 17.63 -17.57 -0.04
N SER A 356 17.53 -18.10 -1.26
CA SER A 356 18.07 -19.43 -1.62
C SER A 356 19.52 -19.39 -2.13
N GLY A 357 20.07 -18.19 -2.33
CA GLY A 357 21.41 -18.00 -2.91
C GLY A 357 21.46 -18.30 -4.42
N ALA A 358 22.68 -18.28 -4.96
CA ALA A 358 22.96 -18.53 -6.38
C ALA A 358 23.96 -19.68 -6.59
N ALA A 359 24.01 -20.62 -5.64
CA ALA A 359 24.93 -21.75 -5.72
C ALA A 359 24.60 -22.63 -6.94
N VAL A 360 25.64 -23.07 -7.66
CA VAL A 360 25.49 -24.03 -8.75
C VAL A 360 25.08 -25.37 -8.13
N ALA A 361 23.93 -25.89 -8.55
CA ALA A 361 23.39 -27.15 -8.07
C ALA A 361 24.21 -28.35 -8.58
N ARG A 362 23.74 -29.56 -8.28
CA ARG A 362 24.35 -30.79 -8.79
C ARG A 362 24.48 -30.73 -10.30
N ASN A 363 25.63 -31.17 -10.79
CA ASN A 363 25.82 -31.37 -12.22
C ASN A 363 24.76 -32.36 -12.74
N ALA A 364 24.22 -32.08 -13.93
CA ALA A 364 23.25 -32.95 -14.57
C ALA A 364 23.89 -34.25 -15.09
N HIS A 365 25.20 -34.24 -15.39
CA HIS A 365 25.95 -35.36 -15.97
C HIS A 365 27.39 -35.44 -15.45
#